data_AF-A0ABD3QBG4-F1
#
_entry.id   AF-A0ABD3QBG4-F1
#
_cell.length_a   1.000
_cell.length_b   1.000
_cell.length_c   1.000
_cell.angle_alpha   90.00
_cell.angle_beta   90.00
_cell.angle_gamma   90.00
#
_symmetry.space_group_name_H-M   'P 1'
#
loop_
_entity.id
_entity.type
_entity.pdbx_description
1 polymer ?
#
loop_
_entity_poly.entity_id
_entity_poly.type
_entity_poly.pdbx_seq_one_letter_code
_entity_poly.pdbx_strand_id
1 'polypeptide(L)'
;MSSDAPRRGEFLSPPQPSPFQTPDKPAAIIKPAASRGKVLGKTLISPSSTHSTSTSGGAHGSDADRDSLANLRIAVHQAKEAAATCRKEVSAQRDRVFDDLERAETIILSLLDRASEVAHALSEMTSAKLSAGQGKADSTSFDELAAKIRGDGVGYLAGVKKLHQLLAPHASFVKTYRNQEEDDTIAPDNADKTESTDATKNVNGASGKLSDAIIKKATSNMYAARVEKRLALERSAILKEMIRLEELESAGDARDMVGTSPPGIKRKHESLEEDLL
;
A
#
# COMPACT_ATOMS: atom_id res chain seq x y z
N MET A 1 20.71 13.30 56.36
CA MET A 1 19.47 13.12 55.57
C MET A 1 19.88 13.16 54.11
N SER A 2 20.06 11.99 53.50
CA SER A 2 20.53 11.85 52.11
C SER A 2 19.31 11.77 51.18
N SER A 3 19.24 12.68 50.22
CA SER A 3 18.20 12.72 49.20
C SER A 3 18.67 11.96 47.96
N ASP A 4 18.06 10.79 47.71
CA ASP A 4 18.23 10.01 46.49
C ASP A 4 17.55 10.72 45.31
N ALA A 5 18.31 10.96 44.25
CA ALA A 5 17.81 11.47 42.98
C ALA A 5 17.48 10.32 42.02
N PRO A 6 16.37 10.39 41.25
CA PRO A 6 15.96 9.30 40.38
C PRO A 6 16.87 9.19 39.15
N ARG A 7 17.35 7.96 38.91
CA ARG A 7 18.17 7.61 37.74
C ARG A 7 17.36 7.77 36.45
N ARG A 8 17.82 8.69 35.61
CA ARG A 8 17.31 8.96 34.27
C ARG A 8 17.63 7.76 33.37
N GLY A 9 16.59 7.13 32.81
CA GLY A 9 16.72 5.94 31.96
C GLY A 9 17.55 6.21 30.70
N GLU A 10 18.43 5.27 30.37
CA GLU A 10 19.23 5.29 29.14
C GLU A 10 18.31 5.15 27.92
N PHE A 11 18.34 6.17 27.06
CA PHE A 11 17.68 6.12 25.76
C PHE A 11 18.52 5.24 24.82
N LEU A 12 17.88 4.21 24.26
CA LEU A 12 18.45 3.39 23.19
C LEU A 12 18.81 4.30 22.00
N SER A 13 20.07 4.22 21.56
CA SER A 13 20.53 4.98 20.41
C SER A 13 19.82 4.51 19.13
N PRO A 14 19.45 5.44 18.22
CA PRO A 14 18.79 5.09 16.97
C PRO A 14 19.69 4.23 16.07
N PRO A 15 19.10 3.32 15.27
CA PRO A 15 19.85 2.43 14.40
C PRO A 15 20.63 3.24 13.34
N GLN A 16 21.92 2.97 13.21
CA GLN A 16 22.74 3.59 12.16
C GLN A 16 22.28 3.14 10.76
N PRO A 17 22.21 4.06 9.79
CA PRO A 17 21.91 3.73 8.41
C PRO A 17 23.07 2.92 7.80
N SER A 18 22.75 1.74 7.27
CA SER A 18 23.69 0.89 6.55
C SER A 18 24.21 1.57 5.27
N PRO A 19 25.50 1.39 4.92
CA PRO A 19 26.11 2.06 3.79
C PRO A 19 25.49 1.62 2.46
N PHE A 20 25.10 2.62 1.66
CA PHE A 20 24.69 2.49 0.28
C PHE A 20 25.77 1.78 -0.55
N GLN A 21 25.48 0.58 -1.05
CA GLN A 21 26.26 -0.05 -2.11
C GLN A 21 25.77 0.48 -3.46
N THR A 22 26.68 1.10 -4.21
CA THR A 22 26.49 1.47 -5.62
C THR A 22 26.47 0.23 -6.51
N PRO A 23 25.55 0.10 -7.48
CA PRO A 23 25.49 -1.07 -8.35
C PRO A 23 26.21 -0.80 -9.68
N ASP A 24 27.53 -0.96 -9.70
CA ASP A 24 28.28 -1.09 -10.96
C ASP A 24 28.80 -2.53 -11.11
N LYS A 25 27.91 -3.42 -11.56
CA LYS A 25 28.31 -4.65 -12.25
C LYS A 25 27.13 -5.22 -13.06
N PRO A 26 27.29 -5.47 -14.38
CA PRO A 26 26.27 -6.17 -15.14
C PRO A 26 26.17 -7.60 -14.63
N ALA A 27 25.07 -7.90 -13.94
CA ALA A 27 24.77 -9.23 -13.46
C ALA A 27 24.62 -10.17 -14.66
N ALA A 28 25.48 -11.19 -14.70
CA ALA A 28 25.30 -12.35 -15.54
C ALA A 28 23.88 -12.90 -15.31
N ILE A 29 23.20 -13.26 -16.40
CA ILE A 29 21.91 -13.93 -16.41
C ILE A 29 22.10 -15.31 -15.76
N ILE A 30 21.98 -15.37 -14.43
CA ILE A 30 21.85 -16.61 -13.69
C ILE A 30 20.39 -17.00 -13.84
N LYS A 31 20.13 -17.92 -14.78
CA LYS A 31 18.88 -18.69 -14.81
C LYS A 31 18.62 -19.20 -13.40
N PRO A 32 17.44 -18.99 -12.81
CA PRO A 32 17.09 -19.66 -11.58
C PRO A 32 17.02 -21.15 -11.89
N ALA A 33 18.09 -21.87 -11.56
CA ALA A 33 18.01 -23.30 -11.38
C ALA A 33 16.89 -23.51 -10.38
N ALA A 34 15.82 -24.18 -10.81
CA ALA A 34 14.77 -24.65 -9.94
C ALA A 34 15.43 -25.54 -8.88
N SER A 35 15.81 -24.92 -7.77
CA SER A 35 16.15 -25.57 -6.54
C SER A 35 14.86 -26.25 -6.09
N ARG A 36 14.68 -27.48 -6.59
CA ARG A 36 13.91 -28.54 -5.95
C ARG A 36 14.52 -28.72 -4.57
N GLY A 37 14.19 -27.79 -3.67
CA GLY A 37 14.22 -28.05 -2.25
C GLY A 37 13.29 -29.23 -2.07
N LYS A 38 13.89 -30.42 -1.93
CA LYS A 38 13.29 -31.52 -1.19
C LYS A 38 12.96 -30.94 0.18
N VAL A 39 11.78 -30.34 0.29
CA VAL A 39 11.10 -30.25 1.57
C VAL A 39 10.88 -31.71 1.92
N LEU A 40 11.79 -32.25 2.73
CA LEU A 40 11.55 -33.47 3.49
C LEU A 40 10.21 -33.25 4.16
N GLY A 41 9.19 -33.88 3.59
CA GLY A 41 7.86 -33.90 4.14
C GLY A 41 8.00 -34.44 5.54
N LYS A 42 8.01 -33.53 6.52
CA LYS A 42 7.51 -33.83 7.85
C LYS A 42 6.07 -34.22 7.60
N THR A 43 5.87 -35.53 7.52
CA THR A 43 4.60 -36.21 7.46
C THR A 43 3.83 -35.69 8.66
N LEU A 44 3.00 -34.67 8.42
CA LEU A 44 1.86 -34.42 9.28
C LEU A 44 1.02 -35.68 9.09
N ILE A 45 1.16 -36.57 10.06
CA ILE A 45 0.33 -37.76 10.21
C ILE A 45 -1.10 -37.20 10.27
N SER A 46 -1.78 -37.22 9.13
CA SER A 46 -3.23 -37.07 9.09
C SER A 46 -3.76 -38.17 10.01
N PRO A 47 -4.48 -37.84 11.10
CA PRO A 47 -5.14 -38.87 11.88
C PRO A 47 -6.14 -39.53 10.92
N SER A 48 -5.86 -40.78 10.56
CA SER A 48 -6.81 -41.59 9.81
C SER A 48 -8.06 -41.71 10.67
N SER A 49 -9.14 -41.07 10.24
CA SER A 49 -10.48 -41.29 10.78
C SER A 49 -10.89 -42.71 10.42
N THR A 50 -10.51 -43.68 11.26
CA THR A 50 -11.13 -44.99 11.27
C THR A 50 -12.43 -44.86 12.03
N HIS A 51 -13.53 -44.72 11.28
CA HIS A 51 -14.88 -44.85 11.83
C HIS A 51 -15.09 -46.31 12.28
N SER A 52 -14.79 -46.57 13.56
CA SER A 52 -15.20 -47.80 14.23
C SER A 52 -16.54 -47.54 14.92
N THR A 53 -17.62 -47.93 14.27
CA THR A 53 -18.98 -47.90 14.84
C THR A 53 -19.11 -49.08 15.80
N SER A 54 -18.74 -48.89 17.07
CA SER A 54 -18.98 -49.88 18.14
C SER A 54 -20.08 -49.39 19.07
N THR A 55 -21.29 -49.89 18.83
CA THR A 55 -22.42 -49.83 19.77
C THR A 55 -22.23 -50.89 20.84
N SER A 56 -21.77 -50.51 22.04
CA SER A 56 -21.92 -51.33 23.24
C SER A 56 -22.05 -50.43 24.46
N GLY A 57 -23.23 -50.44 25.06
CA GLY A 57 -23.51 -49.76 26.33
C GLY A 57 -22.74 -50.40 27.47
N GLY A 58 -21.82 -49.63 28.06
CA GLY A 58 -21.08 -50.00 29.25
C GLY A 58 -20.55 -48.73 29.90
N ALA A 59 -21.20 -48.29 30.97
CA ALA A 59 -20.83 -47.10 31.73
C ALA A 59 -19.59 -47.38 32.59
N HIS A 60 -18.42 -47.42 31.96
CA HIS A 60 -17.13 -47.24 32.60
C HIS A 60 -16.48 -46.01 31.97
N GLY A 61 -16.48 -44.89 32.70
CA GLY A 61 -15.84 -43.65 32.26
C GLY A 61 -14.33 -43.88 32.15
N SER A 62 -13.88 -44.25 30.96
CA SER A 62 -12.49 -44.54 30.65
C SER A 62 -11.71 -43.25 30.46
N ASP A 63 -10.55 -43.14 31.11
CA ASP A 63 -9.60 -42.02 31.00
C ASP A 63 -9.24 -41.65 29.54
N ALA A 64 -9.45 -42.54 28.57
CA ALA A 64 -9.25 -42.30 27.14
C ALA A 64 -10.04 -41.08 26.59
N ASP A 65 -11.22 -40.78 27.13
CA ASP A 65 -12.01 -39.63 26.68
C ASP A 65 -11.39 -38.28 27.11
N ARG A 66 -10.65 -38.27 28.24
CA ARG A 66 -9.96 -37.07 28.71
C ARG A 66 -8.77 -36.72 27.81
N ASP A 67 -8.03 -37.71 27.35
CA ASP A 67 -6.90 -37.51 26.45
C ASP A 67 -7.35 -37.04 25.05
N SER A 68 -8.48 -37.54 24.55
CA SER A 68 -9.06 -37.10 23.27
C SER A 68 -9.42 -35.61 23.28
N LEU A 69 -10.04 -35.13 24.37
CA LEU A 69 -10.42 -33.73 24.51
C LEU A 69 -9.20 -32.81 24.69
N ALA A 70 -8.15 -33.27 25.39
CA ALA A 70 -6.89 -32.55 25.50
C ALA A 70 -6.20 -32.40 24.12
N ASN A 71 -6.14 -33.48 23.34
CA ASN A 71 -5.58 -33.47 21.99
C ASN A 71 -6.35 -32.55 21.04
N LEU A 72 -7.69 -32.53 21.11
CA LEU A 72 -8.51 -31.61 20.34
C LEU A 72 -8.21 -30.14 20.69
N ARG A 73 -8.07 -29.81 21.97
CA ARG A 73 -7.71 -28.45 22.42
C ARG A 73 -6.37 -28.00 21.86
N ILE A 74 -5.36 -28.89 21.87
CA ILE A 74 -4.04 -28.62 21.29
C ILE A 74 -4.16 -28.38 19.79
N ALA A 75 -4.89 -29.23 19.07
CA ALA A 75 -5.09 -29.08 17.63
C ALA A 75 -5.81 -27.77 17.27
N VAL A 76 -6.84 -27.39 18.03
CA VAL A 76 -7.55 -26.11 17.86
C VAL A 76 -6.62 -24.91 18.13
N HIS A 77 -5.77 -24.98 19.15
CA HIS A 77 -4.81 -23.92 19.44
C HIS A 77 -3.80 -23.76 18.30
N GLN A 78 -3.20 -24.87 17.85
CA GLN A 78 -2.25 -24.87 16.72
C GLN A 78 -2.90 -24.35 15.44
N ALA A 79 -4.15 -24.75 15.16
CA ALA A 79 -4.90 -24.23 14.02
C ALA A 79 -5.16 -22.72 14.12
N LYS A 80 -5.45 -22.20 15.32
CA LYS A 80 -5.62 -20.75 15.55
C LYS A 80 -4.32 -19.98 15.33
N GLU A 81 -3.20 -20.49 15.82
CA GLU A 81 -1.87 -19.88 15.63
C GLU A 81 -1.44 -19.90 14.16
N ALA A 82 -1.66 -21.02 13.47
CA ALA A 82 -1.39 -21.14 12.03
C ALA A 82 -2.26 -20.14 11.23
N ALA A 83 -3.55 -20.04 11.56
CA ALA A 83 -4.45 -19.09 10.92
C ALA A 83 -4.04 -17.62 11.18
N ALA A 84 -3.59 -17.30 12.41
CA ALA A 84 -3.09 -15.96 12.74
C ALA A 84 -1.82 -15.62 11.96
N THR A 85 -0.90 -16.58 11.83
CA THR A 85 0.34 -16.44 11.06
C THR A 85 0.05 -16.20 9.58
N CYS A 86 -0.85 -17.00 8.99
CA CYS A 86 -1.30 -16.83 7.60
C CYS A 86 -1.92 -15.45 7.36
N ARG A 87 -2.81 -14.98 8.25
CA ARG A 87 -3.38 -13.62 8.14
C ARG A 87 -2.31 -12.53 8.18
N LYS A 88 -1.30 -12.68 9.02
CA LYS A 88 -0.18 -11.72 9.12
C LYS A 88 0.66 -11.70 7.84
N GLU A 89 0.95 -12.87 7.27
CA GLU A 89 1.70 -12.98 6.02
C GLU A 89 0.94 -12.38 4.84
N VAL A 90 -0.36 -12.67 4.73
CA VAL A 90 -1.23 -12.07 3.71
C VAL A 90 -1.29 -10.55 3.85
N SER A 91 -1.38 -10.02 5.08
CA SER A 91 -1.32 -8.58 5.31
C SER A 91 0.00 -7.99 4.85
N ALA A 92 1.13 -8.62 5.21
CA ALA A 92 2.45 -8.14 4.81
C ALA A 92 2.65 -8.18 3.29
N GLN A 93 2.12 -9.19 2.61
CA GLN A 93 2.14 -9.25 1.15
C GLN A 93 1.29 -8.14 0.54
N ARG A 94 0.09 -7.90 1.08
CA ARG A 94 -0.79 -6.82 0.64
C ARG A 94 -0.12 -5.45 0.78
N ASP A 95 0.54 -5.20 1.91
CA ASP A 95 1.21 -3.93 2.15
C ASP A 95 2.37 -3.71 1.16
N ARG A 96 3.16 -4.74 0.85
CA ARG A 96 4.19 -4.68 -0.20
C ARG A 96 3.63 -4.32 -1.58
N VAL A 97 2.50 -4.92 -1.96
CA VAL A 97 1.83 -4.62 -3.23
C VAL A 97 1.40 -3.16 -3.26
N PHE A 98 0.87 -2.63 -2.15
CA PHE A 98 0.49 -1.22 -2.07
C PHE A 98 1.70 -0.29 -2.23
N ASP A 99 2.82 -0.60 -1.57
CA ASP A 99 4.04 0.20 -1.70
C ASP A 99 4.59 0.19 -3.13
N ASP A 100 4.53 -0.96 -3.82
CA ASP A 100 4.89 -1.06 -5.23
C ASP A 100 3.97 -0.23 -6.13
N LEU A 101 2.66 -0.23 -5.85
CA LEU A 101 1.68 0.58 -6.59
C LEU A 101 1.87 2.09 -6.36
N GLU A 102 2.23 2.50 -5.16
CA GLU A 102 2.54 3.90 -4.84
C GLU A 102 3.81 4.36 -5.54
N ARG A 103 4.86 3.53 -5.51
CA ARG A 103 6.08 3.77 -6.30
C ARG A 103 5.79 3.84 -7.81
N ALA A 104 4.91 2.98 -8.31
CA ALA A 104 4.50 2.98 -9.71
C ALA A 104 3.76 4.29 -10.07
N GLU A 105 2.86 4.77 -9.21
CA GLU A 105 2.17 6.05 -9.37
C GLU A 105 3.18 7.21 -9.46
N THR A 106 4.16 7.27 -8.57
CA THR A 106 5.21 8.31 -8.63
C THR A 106 5.98 8.26 -9.96
N ILE A 107 6.32 7.06 -10.46
CA ILE A 107 6.98 6.91 -11.76
C ILE A 107 6.08 7.42 -12.89
N ILE A 108 4.79 7.08 -12.88
CA ILE A 108 3.83 7.53 -13.90
C ILE A 108 3.72 9.05 -13.91
N LEU A 109 3.60 9.70 -12.75
CA LEU A 109 3.54 11.15 -12.65
C LEU A 109 4.81 11.78 -13.24
N SER A 110 5.99 11.27 -12.89
CA SER A 110 7.25 11.74 -13.47
C SER A 110 7.34 11.52 -14.98
N LEU A 111 6.75 10.44 -15.52
CA LEU A 111 6.67 10.21 -16.96
C LEU A 111 5.75 11.23 -17.65
N LEU A 112 4.63 11.59 -17.03
CA LEU A 112 3.70 12.61 -17.54
C LEU A 112 4.34 14.01 -17.55
N ASP A 113 5.09 14.36 -16.51
CA ASP A 113 5.84 15.61 -16.45
C ASP A 113 6.85 15.69 -17.60
N ARG A 114 7.66 14.64 -17.80
CA ARG A 114 8.61 14.55 -18.92
C ARG A 114 7.94 14.62 -20.29
N ALA A 115 6.80 13.94 -20.45
CA ALA A 115 6.05 14.00 -21.71
C ALA A 115 5.56 15.43 -22.00
N SER A 116 5.16 16.16 -20.96
CA SER A 116 4.74 17.56 -21.06
C SER A 116 5.91 18.48 -21.42
N GLU A 117 7.08 18.28 -20.80
CA GLU A 117 8.31 19.02 -21.14
C GLU A 117 8.75 18.79 -22.59
N VAL A 118 8.69 17.54 -23.07
CA VAL A 118 8.99 17.20 -24.47
C VAL A 118 7.99 17.85 -25.42
N ALA A 119 6.70 17.83 -25.09
CA ALA A 119 5.68 18.49 -25.90
C ALA A 119 5.92 20.01 -25.99
N HIS A 120 6.32 20.65 -24.89
CA HIS A 120 6.70 22.07 -24.88
C HIS A 120 7.92 22.33 -25.76
N ALA A 121 8.99 21.56 -25.59
CA ALA A 121 10.21 21.70 -26.39
C ALA A 121 9.96 21.48 -27.89
N LEU A 122 9.08 20.54 -28.26
CA LEU A 122 8.66 20.32 -29.64
C LEU A 122 7.87 21.51 -30.21
N SER A 123 7.02 22.13 -29.39
CA SER A 123 6.28 23.34 -29.77
C SER A 123 7.22 24.53 -30.01
N GLU A 124 8.20 24.73 -29.12
CA GLU A 124 9.25 25.75 -29.28
C GLU A 124 10.10 25.50 -30.51
N MET A 125 10.52 24.25 -30.73
CA MET A 125 11.31 23.86 -31.90
C MET A 125 10.55 24.10 -33.21
N THR A 126 9.24 23.84 -33.22
CA THR A 126 8.37 24.11 -34.37
C THR A 126 8.21 25.61 -34.60
N SER A 127 8.02 26.39 -33.53
CA SER A 127 7.90 27.85 -33.59
C SER A 127 9.19 28.52 -34.06
N ALA A 128 10.34 28.07 -33.54
CA ALA A 128 11.67 28.52 -33.95
C ALA A 128 11.95 28.21 -35.43
N LYS A 129 11.49 27.05 -35.92
CA LYS A 129 11.61 26.69 -37.33
C LYS A 129 10.79 27.62 -38.24
N LEU A 130 9.61 28.04 -37.79
CA LEU A 130 8.76 28.98 -38.54
C LEU A 130 9.34 30.41 -38.52
N SER A 131 9.96 30.83 -37.41
CA SER A 131 10.55 32.18 -37.27
C SER A 131 11.93 32.33 -37.91
N ALA A 132 12.67 31.24 -38.14
CA ALA A 132 13.98 31.26 -38.79
C ALA A 132 13.96 31.93 -40.19
N GLY A 133 12.80 31.97 -40.86
CA GLY A 133 12.62 32.72 -42.12
C GLY A 133 12.57 34.25 -41.98
N GLN A 134 12.42 34.79 -40.77
CA GLN A 134 12.24 36.23 -40.50
C GLN A 134 13.47 36.92 -39.90
N GLY A 135 14.63 36.25 -39.83
CA GLY A 135 15.92 36.89 -39.55
C GLY A 135 16.14 37.42 -38.12
N LYS A 136 15.26 37.09 -37.16
CA LYS A 136 15.39 37.51 -35.76
C LYS A 136 15.75 36.30 -34.88
N ALA A 137 17.05 36.12 -34.63
CA ALA A 137 17.60 34.98 -33.89
C ALA A 137 17.79 35.35 -32.40
N ASP A 138 16.76 35.16 -31.58
CA ASP A 138 16.81 35.43 -30.12
C ASP A 138 16.30 34.24 -29.27
N SER A 139 16.32 33.02 -29.80
CA SER A 139 15.80 31.82 -29.12
C SER A 139 16.88 30.75 -28.96
N THR A 140 16.77 29.97 -27.88
CA THR A 140 17.50 28.73 -27.63
C THR A 140 17.80 27.98 -28.92
N SER A 141 19.06 27.58 -29.10
CA SER A 141 19.49 26.99 -30.36
C SER A 141 18.68 25.73 -30.65
N PHE A 142 18.28 25.54 -31.91
CA PHE A 142 17.54 24.36 -32.35
C PHE A 142 18.21 23.05 -31.87
N ASP A 143 19.54 23.03 -31.88
CA ASP A 143 20.34 21.89 -31.43
C ASP A 143 20.20 21.61 -29.92
N GLU A 144 20.05 22.65 -29.09
CA GLU A 144 19.82 22.53 -27.65
C GLU A 144 18.44 21.92 -27.36
N LEU A 145 17.39 22.40 -28.04
CA LEU A 145 16.04 21.82 -27.93
C LEU A 145 16.01 20.36 -28.40
N ALA A 146 16.68 20.06 -29.50
CA ALA A 146 16.77 18.70 -30.02
C ALA A 146 17.55 17.77 -29.07
N ALA A 147 18.62 18.26 -28.43
CA ALA A 147 19.36 17.51 -27.42
C ALA A 147 18.51 17.25 -26.17
N LYS A 148 17.74 18.26 -25.71
CA LYS A 148 16.81 18.13 -24.58
C LYS A 148 15.75 17.06 -24.85
N ILE A 149 15.06 17.12 -25.99
CA ILE A 149 14.04 16.14 -26.38
C ILE A 149 14.60 14.70 -26.39
N ARG A 150 15.82 14.52 -26.92
CA ARG A 150 16.49 13.20 -26.91
C ARG A 150 16.80 12.73 -25.49
N GLY A 151 17.31 13.62 -24.64
CA GLY A 151 17.60 13.31 -23.23
C GLY A 151 16.34 12.89 -22.47
N ASP A 152 15.27 13.66 -22.61
CA ASP A 152 13.99 13.38 -21.96
C ASP A 152 13.37 12.08 -22.48
N GLY A 153 13.50 11.80 -23.78
CA GLY A 153 13.06 10.53 -24.38
C GLY A 153 13.78 9.31 -23.80
N VAL A 154 15.09 9.39 -23.55
CA VAL A 154 15.86 8.32 -22.88
C VAL A 154 15.36 8.14 -21.45
N GLY A 155 15.16 9.24 -20.73
CA GLY A 155 14.59 9.22 -19.38
C GLY A 155 13.20 8.58 -19.34
N TYR A 156 12.33 8.94 -20.27
CA TYR A 156 10.98 8.39 -20.38
C TYR A 156 11.01 6.87 -20.58
N LEU A 157 11.81 6.38 -21.54
CA LEU A 157 11.95 4.95 -21.80
C LEU A 157 12.50 4.18 -20.58
N ALA A 158 13.46 4.77 -19.86
CA ALA A 158 13.99 4.18 -18.63
C ALA A 158 12.91 4.08 -17.54
N GLY A 159 12.09 5.13 -17.37
CA GLY A 159 10.98 5.11 -16.42
C GLY A 159 9.92 4.08 -16.78
N VAL A 160 9.56 3.94 -18.05
CA VAL A 160 8.64 2.89 -18.54
C VAL A 160 9.18 1.48 -18.24
N LYS A 161 10.47 1.23 -18.50
CA LYS A 161 11.09 -0.07 -18.15
C LYS A 161 11.03 -0.34 -16.65
N LYS A 162 11.31 0.66 -15.81
CA LYS A 162 11.23 0.55 -14.36
C LYS A 162 9.79 0.26 -13.89
N LEU A 163 8.80 0.92 -14.49
CA LEU A 163 7.39 0.69 -14.22
C LEU A 163 6.98 -0.75 -14.54
N HIS A 164 7.37 -1.28 -15.71
CA HIS A 164 7.10 -2.66 -16.08
C HIS A 164 7.78 -3.66 -15.13
N GLN A 165 9.03 -3.44 -14.76
CA GLN A 165 9.74 -4.30 -13.81
C GLN A 165 9.06 -4.34 -12.44
N LEU A 166 8.56 -3.19 -11.98
CA LEU A 166 7.89 -3.05 -10.70
C LEU A 166 6.52 -3.73 -10.68
N LEU A 167 5.76 -3.64 -11.79
CA LEU A 167 4.41 -4.18 -11.88
C LEU A 167 4.35 -5.62 -12.39
N ALA A 168 5.38 -6.13 -13.06
CA ALA A 168 5.40 -7.48 -13.62
C ALA A 168 5.09 -8.59 -12.59
N PRO A 169 5.62 -8.57 -11.35
CA PRO A 169 5.30 -9.58 -10.33
C PRO A 169 3.81 -9.58 -9.94
N HIS A 170 3.12 -8.46 -10.14
CA HIS A 170 1.75 -8.21 -9.69
C HIS A 170 0.72 -8.33 -10.82
N ALA A 171 1.14 -8.69 -12.03
CA ALA A 171 0.27 -8.75 -13.20
C ALA A 171 -0.93 -9.70 -13.01
N SER A 172 -0.80 -10.76 -12.21
CA SER A 172 -1.89 -11.69 -11.90
C SER A 172 -3.03 -11.08 -11.07
N PHE A 173 -2.76 -9.96 -10.37
CA PHE A 173 -3.77 -9.25 -9.57
C PHE A 173 -4.58 -8.27 -10.40
N VAL A 174 -4.07 -7.85 -11.57
CA VAL A 174 -4.78 -6.93 -12.47
C VAL A 174 -5.85 -7.71 -13.21
N LYS A 175 -7.10 -7.56 -12.78
CA LYS A 175 -8.24 -8.04 -13.57
C LYS A 175 -8.32 -7.20 -14.84
N THR A 176 -8.28 -7.86 -15.99
CA THR A 176 -8.61 -7.22 -17.26
C THR A 176 -10.08 -6.82 -17.22
N TYR A 177 -10.36 -5.51 -17.28
CA TYR A 177 -11.72 -4.96 -17.33
C TYR A 177 -12.59 -5.53 -18.46
N ARG A 178 -11.97 -6.15 -19.47
CA ARG A 178 -12.65 -6.72 -20.64
C ARG A 178 -13.63 -7.86 -20.33
N ASN A 179 -13.56 -8.48 -19.15
CA ASN A 179 -14.42 -9.63 -18.80
C ASN A 179 -15.50 -9.29 -17.77
N GLN A 180 -15.76 -8.01 -17.49
CA GLN A 180 -16.74 -7.62 -16.48
C GLN A 180 -18.18 -7.51 -17.00
N GLU A 181 -18.39 -7.56 -18.32
CA GLU A 181 -19.74 -7.42 -18.90
C GLU A 181 -20.59 -8.70 -18.84
N GLU A 182 -20.02 -9.88 -18.52
CA GLU A 182 -20.76 -11.15 -18.58
C GLU A 182 -21.12 -11.78 -17.22
N ASP A 183 -20.54 -11.32 -16.10
CA ASP A 183 -20.72 -11.99 -14.78
C ASP A 183 -21.68 -11.23 -13.82
N ASP A 184 -22.11 -10.01 -14.17
CA ASP A 184 -23.07 -9.21 -13.39
C ASP A 184 -24.52 -9.32 -13.91
N THR A 185 -24.80 -10.17 -14.90
CA THR A 185 -26.16 -10.67 -15.13
C THR A 185 -26.55 -11.61 -14.01
N ILE A 186 -26.92 -11.01 -12.88
CA ILE A 186 -27.81 -11.59 -11.87
C ILE A 186 -29.09 -11.96 -12.62
N ALA A 187 -29.16 -13.19 -13.12
CA ALA A 187 -30.42 -13.80 -13.50
C ALA A 187 -31.26 -13.83 -12.21
N PRO A 188 -32.40 -13.12 -12.16
CA PRO A 188 -33.31 -13.27 -11.04
C PRO A 188 -33.90 -14.67 -11.12
N ASP A 189 -33.66 -15.44 -10.07
CA ASP A 189 -34.63 -16.39 -9.52
C ASP A 189 -35.25 -17.37 -10.52
N ASN A 190 -34.52 -18.45 -10.83
CA ASN A 190 -35.16 -19.71 -11.18
C ASN A 190 -34.56 -20.83 -10.34
N ALA A 191 -35.27 -21.12 -9.26
CA ALA A 191 -35.14 -22.32 -8.49
C ALA A 191 -35.32 -23.57 -9.38
N ASP A 192 -34.68 -24.64 -8.94
CA ASP A 192 -34.96 -26.02 -9.32
C ASP A 192 -34.37 -26.52 -10.65
N LYS A 193 -33.08 -26.88 -10.59
CA LYS A 193 -32.61 -28.15 -11.17
C LYS A 193 -31.24 -28.56 -10.64
N THR A 194 -31.31 -29.46 -9.68
CA THR A 194 -30.24 -30.32 -9.22
C THR A 194 -29.85 -31.27 -10.36
N GLU A 195 -28.76 -30.99 -11.09
CA GLU A 195 -28.08 -32.03 -11.87
C GLU A 195 -26.68 -32.25 -11.31
N SER A 196 -26.62 -33.36 -10.57
CA SER A 196 -25.45 -34.10 -10.15
C SER A 196 -24.51 -34.35 -11.33
N THR A 197 -23.36 -33.69 -11.33
CA THR A 197 -22.18 -34.23 -12.00
C THR A 197 -21.20 -34.69 -10.93
N ASP A 198 -21.16 -36.01 -10.78
CA ASP A 198 -20.15 -36.78 -10.06
C ASP A 198 -18.75 -36.30 -10.44
N ALA A 199 -18.12 -35.59 -9.52
CA ALA A 199 -16.70 -35.31 -9.53
C ALA A 199 -16.12 -35.69 -8.16
N THR A 200 -16.18 -36.98 -7.84
CA THR A 200 -15.31 -37.63 -6.87
C THR A 200 -13.87 -37.63 -7.41
N LYS A 201 -13.23 -36.46 -7.41
CA LYS A 201 -11.82 -36.30 -7.70
C LYS A 201 -11.11 -35.65 -6.51
N ASN A 202 -10.77 -36.52 -5.56
CA ASN A 202 -9.55 -36.47 -4.75
C ASN A 202 -9.28 -35.12 -4.03
N VAL A 203 -9.80 -35.00 -2.81
CA VAL A 203 -9.78 -33.80 -1.93
C VAL A 203 -8.41 -33.57 -1.25
N ASN A 204 -7.36 -34.32 -1.60
CA ASN A 204 -6.04 -34.18 -0.94
C ASN A 204 -5.11 -33.09 -1.51
N GLY A 205 -5.60 -32.21 -2.39
CA GLY A 205 -4.80 -31.13 -2.99
C GLY A 205 -5.48 -29.75 -3.06
N ALA A 206 -6.65 -29.58 -2.44
CA ALA A 206 -7.51 -28.41 -2.64
C ALA A 206 -7.20 -27.19 -1.75
N SER A 207 -6.25 -27.30 -0.81
CA SER A 207 -5.96 -26.22 0.14
C SER A 207 -5.36 -24.97 -0.53
N GLY A 208 -4.54 -25.12 -1.58
CA GLY A 208 -3.93 -23.98 -2.29
C GLY A 208 -4.88 -23.22 -3.23
N LYS A 209 -5.88 -23.90 -3.81
CA LYS A 209 -6.81 -23.27 -4.77
C LYS A 209 -7.94 -22.49 -4.07
N LEU A 210 -8.36 -22.94 -2.90
CA LEU A 210 -9.33 -22.22 -2.06
C LEU A 210 -8.71 -20.97 -1.43
N SER A 211 -7.45 -21.04 -0.99
CA SER A 211 -6.73 -19.84 -0.53
C SER A 211 -6.57 -18.83 -1.66
N ASP A 212 -6.24 -19.26 -2.88
CA ASP A 212 -6.14 -18.34 -4.02
C ASP A 212 -7.49 -17.69 -4.37
N ALA A 213 -8.61 -18.42 -4.30
CA ALA A 213 -9.93 -17.86 -4.56
C ALA A 213 -10.35 -16.85 -3.47
N ILE A 214 -10.05 -17.13 -2.20
CA ILE A 214 -10.33 -16.23 -1.07
C ILE A 214 -9.41 -15.01 -1.13
N ILE A 215 -8.12 -15.18 -1.42
CA ILE A 215 -7.17 -14.09 -1.63
C ILE A 215 -7.63 -13.25 -2.81
N LYS A 216 -8.01 -13.86 -3.94
CA LYS A 216 -8.50 -13.16 -5.14
C LYS A 216 -9.82 -12.41 -4.89
N LYS A 217 -10.70 -12.93 -4.03
CA LYS A 217 -11.94 -12.24 -3.61
C LYS A 217 -11.64 -11.11 -2.62
N ALA A 218 -10.70 -11.30 -1.70
CA ALA A 218 -10.23 -10.27 -0.77
C ALA A 218 -9.42 -9.16 -1.45
N THR A 219 -8.69 -9.47 -2.52
CA THR A 219 -7.95 -8.49 -3.36
C THR A 219 -8.80 -7.92 -4.48
N SER A 220 -9.98 -8.48 -4.77
CA SER A 220 -10.88 -8.03 -5.83
C SER A 220 -11.37 -6.59 -5.65
N ASN A 221 -11.25 -6.00 -4.45
CA ASN A 221 -11.59 -4.62 -4.20
C ASN A 221 -10.40 -3.79 -3.68
N MET A 222 -9.21 -4.05 -4.23
CA MET A 222 -8.01 -3.27 -3.91
C MET A 222 -8.15 -1.77 -4.16
N TYR A 223 -8.93 -1.37 -5.17
CA TYR A 223 -9.22 0.05 -5.44
C TYR A 223 -10.02 0.68 -4.30
N ALA A 224 -11.12 0.07 -3.83
CA ALA A 224 -11.85 0.62 -2.69
C ALA A 224 -11.00 0.63 -1.42
N ALA A 225 -10.21 -0.42 -1.17
CA ALA A 225 -9.30 -0.47 -0.02
C ALA A 225 -8.23 0.65 -0.08
N ARG A 226 -7.72 0.96 -1.28
CA ARG A 226 -6.77 2.07 -1.49
C ARG A 226 -7.44 3.42 -1.24
N VAL A 227 -8.64 3.62 -1.79
CA VAL A 227 -9.42 4.86 -1.59
C VAL A 227 -9.73 5.04 -0.10
N GLU A 228 -10.17 3.99 0.60
CA GLU A 228 -10.44 4.02 2.03
C GLU A 228 -9.19 4.33 2.85
N LYS A 229 -8.04 3.71 2.54
CA LYS A 229 -6.75 4.01 3.20
C LYS A 229 -6.37 5.49 3.02
N ARG A 230 -6.49 6.03 1.80
CA ARG A 230 -6.17 7.43 1.51
C ARG A 230 -7.11 8.39 2.23
N LEU A 231 -8.40 8.09 2.21
CA LEU A 231 -9.42 8.85 2.92
C LEU A 231 -9.20 8.85 4.45
N ALA A 232 -8.76 7.71 5.01
CA ALA A 232 -8.43 7.62 6.43
C ALA A 232 -7.21 8.48 6.80
N LEU A 233 -6.17 8.50 5.95
CA LEU A 233 -5.00 9.36 6.14
C LEU A 233 -5.39 10.84 6.07
N GLU A 234 -6.17 11.25 5.07
CA GLU A 234 -6.67 12.63 4.92
C GLU A 234 -7.51 13.06 6.13
N ARG A 235 -8.46 12.22 6.57
CA ARG A 235 -9.25 12.45 7.78
C ARG A 235 -8.36 12.62 9.01
N SER A 236 -7.33 11.79 9.15
CA SER A 236 -6.39 11.89 10.28
C SER A 236 -5.55 13.16 10.25
N ALA A 237 -5.18 13.67 9.07
CA ALA A 237 -4.44 14.91 8.91
C ALA A 237 -5.31 16.12 9.27
N ILE A 238 -6.56 16.14 8.81
CA ILE A 238 -7.54 17.19 9.16
C ILE A 238 -7.80 17.23 10.66
N LEU A 239 -8.00 16.07 11.29
CA LEU A 239 -8.21 15.99 12.75
C LEU A 239 -7.00 16.51 13.53
N LYS A 240 -5.78 16.19 13.11
CA LYS A 240 -4.56 16.74 13.73
C LYS A 240 -4.48 18.25 13.59
N GLU A 241 -4.85 18.79 12.42
CA GLU A 241 -4.86 20.24 12.20
C GLU A 241 -5.94 20.94 13.02
N MET A 242 -7.12 20.35 13.15
CA MET A 242 -8.19 20.86 14.03
C MET A 242 -7.73 20.92 15.49
N ILE A 243 -7.11 19.85 16.00
CA ILE A 243 -6.56 19.82 17.37
C ILE A 243 -5.49 20.91 17.54
N ARG A 244 -4.60 21.07 16.55
CA ARG A 244 -3.56 22.11 16.57
C ARG A 244 -4.16 23.52 16.64
N LEU A 245 -5.24 23.77 15.92
CA LEU A 245 -5.95 25.05 15.94
C LEU A 245 -6.65 25.29 17.28
N GLU A 246 -7.28 24.27 17.84
CA GLU A 246 -7.92 24.32 19.17
C GLU A 246 -6.90 24.61 20.29
N GLU A 247 -5.71 24.02 20.22
CA GLU A 247 -4.60 24.29 21.14
C GLU A 247 -4.10 25.74 21.03
N LEU A 248 -4.02 26.29 19.80
CA LEU A 248 -3.64 27.68 19.57
C LEU A 248 -4.69 28.68 20.06
N GLU A 249 -5.97 28.39 19.84
CA GLU A 249 -7.08 29.21 20.34
C GLU A 249 -7.09 29.22 21.87
N SER A 250 -6.99 28.05 22.49
CA SER A 250 -6.91 27.90 23.95
C SER A 250 -5.69 28.62 24.56
N ALA A 251 -4.57 28.65 23.83
CA ALA A 251 -3.37 29.37 24.26
C ALA A 251 -3.45 30.90 24.03
N GLY A 252 -4.21 31.34 23.01
CA GLY A 252 -4.42 32.75 22.67
C GLY A 252 -5.40 33.45 23.62
N ASP A 253 -6.48 32.77 24.00
CA ASP A 253 -7.52 33.31 24.88
C ASP A 253 -7.00 33.56 26.32
N ALA A 254 -5.90 32.90 26.70
CA ALA A 254 -5.20 33.14 27.95
C ALA A 254 -4.44 34.49 28.01
N ARG A 255 -4.23 35.18 26.87
CA ARG A 255 -3.52 36.47 26.82
C ARG A 255 -4.44 37.70 26.84
N ASP A 256 -5.69 37.58 26.41
CA ASP A 256 -6.62 38.71 26.39
C ASP A 256 -7.39 38.93 27.72
N MET A 257 -7.19 38.05 28.71
CA MET A 257 -7.72 38.23 30.07
C MET A 257 -6.79 38.98 31.03
N VAL A 258 -5.61 39.45 30.59
CA VAL A 258 -4.77 40.42 31.33
C VAL A 258 -4.97 41.81 30.74
N GLY A 259 -6.21 42.25 30.72
CA GLY A 259 -6.59 43.65 30.52
C GLY A 259 -6.27 44.50 31.75
N THR A 260 -4.99 44.68 32.07
CA THR A 260 -4.58 45.88 32.83
C THR A 260 -4.41 47.01 31.83
N SER A 261 -5.50 47.74 31.58
CA SER A 261 -5.46 49.02 30.88
C SER A 261 -4.40 49.94 31.51
N PRO A 262 -3.37 50.39 30.76
CA PRO A 262 -2.54 51.49 31.20
C PRO A 262 -3.39 52.77 31.23
N PRO A 263 -3.37 53.56 32.31
CA PRO A 263 -4.17 54.77 32.39
C PRO A 263 -3.65 55.84 31.42
N GLY A 264 -4.52 56.22 30.48
CA GLY A 264 -4.64 57.60 29.99
C GLY A 264 -3.48 58.15 29.14
N ILE A 265 -3.49 57.86 27.84
CA ILE A 265 -2.88 58.75 26.85
C ILE A 265 -4.01 59.42 26.08
N LYS A 266 -4.33 60.65 26.47
CA LYS A 266 -5.23 61.55 25.75
C LYS A 266 -4.62 61.86 24.39
N ARG A 267 -5.03 61.13 23.35
CA ARG A 267 -4.71 61.50 21.96
C ARG A 267 -5.57 62.70 21.57
N LYS A 268 -4.90 63.83 21.35
CA LYS A 268 -5.50 65.02 20.74
C LYS A 268 -5.97 64.64 19.33
N HIS A 269 -7.24 64.87 19.08
CA HIS A 269 -7.87 64.76 17.78
C HIS A 269 -7.42 65.99 16.97
N GLU A 270 -6.53 65.78 16.01
CA GLU A 270 -6.14 66.83 15.06
C GLU A 270 -6.96 66.58 13.79
N SER A 271 -7.98 67.42 13.63
CA SER A 271 -8.80 67.55 12.43
C SER A 271 -7.94 68.16 11.31
N LEU A 272 -7.64 67.37 10.29
CA LEU A 272 -7.24 67.89 8.99
C LEU A 272 -8.46 67.81 8.07
N GLU A 273 -9.24 68.89 8.09
CA GLU A 273 -9.84 69.41 6.86
C GLU A 273 -8.70 69.72 5.90
N GLU A 274 -8.72 69.16 4.70
CA GLU A 274 -8.14 69.87 3.57
C GLU A 274 -8.89 69.47 2.29
N ASP A 275 -9.53 70.51 1.75
CA ASP A 275 -10.08 70.63 0.42
C ASP A 275 -9.15 70.06 -0.64
N LEU A 276 -9.71 69.45 -1.69
CA LEU A 276 -9.25 69.65 -3.08
C LEU A 276 -10.25 69.04 -4.07
N LEU A 277 -10.98 69.96 -4.72
CA LEU A 277 -11.40 70.02 -6.13
C LEU A 277 -11.52 68.71 -6.94
#